data_AF-A0A914EKL2-F1
#
_entry.id   AF-A0A914EKL2-F1
#
_cell.length_a   1.000
_cell.length_b   1.000
_cell.length_c   1.000
_cell.angle_alpha   90.00
_cell.angle_beta   90.00
_cell.angle_gamma   90.00
#
_symmetry.space_group_name_H-M   'P 1'
#
loop_
_entity.id
_entity.type
_entity.pdbx_description
1 polymer ?
#
loop_
_entity_poly.entity_id
_entity_poly.type
_entity_poly.pdbx_seq_one_letter_code
_entity_poly.pdbx_strand_id
1 'polypeptide(L)'
;MVKSALWDLTFVTQCKLGIPATYYNGYGCHCGVGGAGRPIDGIDECCMRHDKCYDNARDSLACSQLYILHYSYTCLNNETICYDNQDKCKDALCQSNEFIKIGQHILQ
;
A
#
# COMPACT_ATOMS: atom_id res chain seq x y z
N MET A 1 -20.79 7.11 -1.14
CA MET A 1 -20.28 5.75 -0.86
C MET A 1 -18.85 5.91 -0.35
N VAL A 2 -18.62 5.63 0.93
CA VAL A 2 -17.30 5.74 1.60
C VAL A 2 -16.46 4.54 1.17
N LYS A 3 -15.30 4.72 0.54
CA LYS A 3 -14.54 3.61 -0.11
C LYS A 3 -13.11 3.49 0.46
N SER A 4 -12.94 3.07 1.73
CA SER A 4 -11.72 2.99 2.61
C SER A 4 -10.29 2.89 1.96
N ALA A 5 -9.22 3.27 2.68
CA ALA A 5 -7.81 3.16 2.21
C ALA A 5 -7.41 1.74 1.75
N LEU A 6 -8.08 0.73 2.29
CA LEU A 6 -7.97 -0.67 1.84
C LEU A 6 -8.41 -0.86 0.37
N TRP A 7 -9.46 -0.14 -0.05
CA TRP A 7 -9.87 -0.10 -1.46
C TRP A 7 -8.87 0.68 -2.29
N ASP A 8 -8.37 1.80 -1.77
CA ASP A 8 -7.35 2.59 -2.46
C ASP A 8 -6.11 1.72 -2.75
N LEU A 9 -5.62 0.93 -1.78
CA LEU A 9 -4.53 -0.04 -1.99
C LEU A 9 -4.86 -1.08 -3.07
N THR A 10 -6.09 -1.58 -3.10
CA THR A 10 -6.56 -2.55 -4.11
C THR A 10 -6.53 -1.96 -5.53
N PHE A 11 -6.94 -0.71 -5.68
CA PHE A 11 -6.92 -0.03 -6.98
C PHE A 11 -5.50 0.39 -7.40
N VAL A 12 -4.65 0.79 -6.45
CA VAL A 12 -3.24 1.11 -6.72
C VAL A 12 -2.48 -0.13 -7.19
N THR A 13 -2.64 -1.26 -6.51
CA THR A 13 -2.05 -2.55 -6.94
C THR A 13 -2.59 -2.99 -8.30
N GLN A 14 -3.89 -2.83 -8.57
CA GLN A 14 -4.45 -3.11 -9.89
C GLN A 14 -3.84 -2.22 -10.98
N CYS A 15 -3.60 -0.93 -10.70
CA CYS A 15 -2.94 -0.01 -11.61
C CYS A 15 -1.49 -0.41 -11.90
N LYS A 16 -0.70 -0.68 -10.85
CA LYS A 16 0.73 -0.99 -10.99
C LYS A 16 0.95 -2.41 -11.49
N LEU A 17 0.33 -3.40 -10.88
CA LEU A 17 0.64 -4.81 -11.10
C LEU A 17 -0.33 -5.50 -12.07
N GLY A 18 -1.47 -4.88 -12.39
CA GLY A 18 -2.55 -5.55 -13.10
C GLY A 18 -3.31 -6.58 -12.24
N ILE A 19 -2.97 -6.70 -10.95
CA ILE A 19 -3.54 -7.66 -10.00
C ILE A 19 -3.92 -6.89 -8.72
N PRO A 20 -5.12 -7.12 -8.15
CA PRO A 20 -5.56 -6.43 -6.94
C PRO A 20 -4.83 -6.93 -5.69
N ALA A 21 -4.62 -6.05 -4.71
CA ALA A 21 -3.95 -6.36 -3.43
C ALA A 21 -4.58 -7.53 -2.68
N THR A 22 -5.89 -7.71 -2.82
CA THR A 22 -6.65 -8.81 -2.21
C THR A 22 -6.18 -10.18 -2.66
N TYR A 23 -5.53 -10.30 -3.83
CA TYR A 23 -4.93 -11.54 -4.30
C TYR A 23 -3.78 -12.03 -3.40
N TYR A 24 -3.06 -11.11 -2.77
CA TYR A 24 -1.91 -11.41 -1.90
C TYR A 24 -2.31 -11.48 -0.41
N ASN A 25 -3.60 -11.39 -0.08
CA ASN A 25 -4.03 -11.47 1.31
C ASN A 25 -3.77 -12.86 1.89
N GLY A 26 -2.96 -12.95 2.95
CA GLY A 26 -2.51 -14.19 3.55
C GLY A 26 -1.29 -14.82 2.85
N TYR A 27 -0.62 -14.08 1.96
CA TYR A 27 0.62 -14.53 1.31
C TYR A 27 1.84 -14.29 2.19
N GLY A 28 2.74 -15.26 2.24
CA GLY A 28 4.01 -15.12 2.97
C GLY A 28 3.84 -14.87 4.46
N CYS A 29 4.75 -14.08 5.02
CA CYS A 29 4.80 -13.76 6.43
C CYS A 29 4.18 -12.40 6.78
N HIS A 30 4.06 -11.48 5.82
CA HIS A 30 3.68 -10.07 6.04
C HIS A 30 2.49 -9.61 5.20
N CYS A 31 2.09 -10.30 4.13
CA CYS A 31 0.92 -9.84 3.35
C CYS A 31 -0.40 -10.20 4.05
N GLY A 32 -1.00 -9.26 4.78
CA GLY A 32 -2.29 -9.44 5.42
C GLY A 32 -2.39 -8.71 6.76
N VAL A 33 -3.16 -9.27 7.69
CA VAL A 33 -3.26 -8.72 9.05
C VAL A 33 -2.12 -9.25 9.92
N GLY A 34 -1.36 -8.35 10.51
CA GLY A 34 -0.20 -8.69 11.35
C GLY A 34 1.07 -8.76 10.51
N GLY A 35 2.00 -9.63 10.90
CA GLY A 35 3.25 -9.84 10.17
C GLY A 35 4.42 -10.09 11.11
N ALA A 36 5.16 -11.18 10.89
CA ALA A 36 6.32 -11.52 11.70
C ALA A 36 7.28 -12.47 10.96
N GLY A 37 8.57 -12.38 11.28
CA GLY A 37 9.59 -13.23 10.67
C GLY A 37 10.22 -12.62 9.41
N ARG A 38 11.02 -13.42 8.71
CA ARG A 38 11.77 -12.99 7.53
C ARG A 38 10.89 -13.13 6.28
N PRO A 39 10.83 -12.11 5.40
CA PRO A 39 10.13 -12.21 4.13
C PRO A 39 10.60 -13.41 3.31
N ILE A 40 9.65 -14.16 2.73
CA ILE A 40 9.95 -15.36 1.96
C ILE A 40 10.42 -15.06 0.53
N ASP A 41 10.03 -13.90 -0.02
CA ASP A 41 10.43 -13.40 -1.32
C ASP A 41 10.25 -11.87 -1.39
N GLY A 42 10.40 -11.29 -2.59
CA GLY A 42 10.25 -9.85 -2.78
C GLY A 42 8.81 -9.34 -2.72
N ILE A 43 7.78 -10.19 -2.91
CA ILE A 43 6.37 -9.80 -2.73
C ILE A 43 6.10 -9.63 -1.23
N ASP A 44 6.52 -10.61 -0.44
CA ASP A 44 6.42 -10.56 1.02
C ASP A 44 7.25 -9.42 1.62
N GLU A 45 8.39 -9.08 1.00
CA GLU A 45 9.17 -7.89 1.38
C GLU A 45 8.41 -6.58 1.09
N CYS A 46 7.65 -6.50 0.00
CA CYS A 46 6.78 -5.35 -0.27
C CYS A 46 5.75 -5.16 0.83
N CYS A 47 5.10 -6.25 1.27
CA CYS A 47 4.12 -6.22 2.34
C CYS A 47 4.75 -5.76 3.66
N MET A 48 5.91 -6.32 4.03
CA MET A 48 6.65 -5.88 5.22
C MET A 48 6.99 -4.38 5.19
N ARG A 49 7.40 -3.85 4.02
CA ARG A 49 7.70 -2.42 3.87
C ARG A 49 6.44 -1.56 3.95
N HIS A 50 5.34 -2.02 3.35
CA HIS A 50 4.04 -1.37 3.42
C HIS A 50 3.56 -1.23 4.88
N ASP A 51 3.67 -2.32 5.66
CA ASP A 51 3.29 -2.30 7.08
C ASP A 51 4.13 -1.30 7.88
N LYS A 52 5.45 -1.23 7.62
CA LYS A 52 6.34 -0.24 8.25
C LYS A 52 5.94 1.20 7.92
N CYS A 53 5.46 1.47 6.70
CA CYS A 53 4.99 2.81 6.34
C CYS A 53 3.70 3.16 7.09
N TYR A 54 2.78 2.20 7.25
CA TYR A 54 1.56 2.39 8.04
C TYR A 54 1.87 2.62 9.52
N ASP A 55 2.80 1.84 10.08
CA ASP A 55 3.28 2.03 11.46
C ASP A 55 3.90 3.41 11.64
N ASN A 56 4.75 3.86 10.70
CA ASN A 56 5.33 5.20 10.75
C ASN A 56 4.26 6.31 10.65
N ALA A 57 3.26 6.14 9.78
CA ALA A 57 2.15 7.09 9.70
C ALA A 57 1.38 7.17 11.02
N ARG A 58 1.13 6.03 11.66
CA ARG A 58 0.45 5.97 12.96
C ARG A 58 1.29 6.59 14.07
N ASP A 59 2.53 6.15 14.20
CA ASP A 59 3.34 6.38 15.41
C ASP A 59 4.09 7.71 15.34
N SER A 60 4.67 8.05 14.18
CA SER A 60 5.46 9.29 14.02
C SER A 60 4.60 10.48 13.57
N LEU A 61 3.60 10.25 12.71
CA LEU A 61 2.75 11.33 12.19
C LEU A 61 1.46 11.51 13.00
N ALA A 62 1.22 10.66 14.01
CA ALA A 62 0.02 10.64 14.83
C ALA A 62 -1.28 10.50 14.00
N CYS A 63 -1.21 9.72 12.93
CA CYS A 63 -2.36 9.47 12.07
C CYS A 63 -3.26 8.38 12.66
N SER A 64 -4.57 8.59 12.56
CA SER A 64 -5.58 7.62 13.01
C SER A 64 -6.45 7.18 11.85
N GLN A 65 -7.18 6.08 12.02
CA GLN A 65 -8.14 5.60 11.03
C GLN A 65 -7.53 5.31 9.65
N LEU A 66 -6.24 4.95 9.60
CA LEU A 66 -5.46 4.76 8.37
C LEU A 66 -6.14 3.81 7.38
N TYR A 67 -6.74 2.71 7.85
CA TYR A 67 -7.42 1.74 6.99
C TYR A 67 -8.68 2.25 6.31
N ILE A 68 -9.27 3.35 6.80
CA ILE A 68 -10.49 3.97 6.25
C ILE A 68 -10.26 5.39 5.69
N LEU A 69 -9.04 5.90 5.77
CA LEU A 69 -8.68 7.25 5.33
C LEU A 69 -8.44 7.30 3.81
N HIS A 70 -9.28 8.04 3.07
CA HIS A 70 -9.09 8.29 1.64
C HIS A 70 -7.92 9.21 1.34
N TYR A 71 -7.05 8.80 0.43
CA TYR A 71 -6.06 9.66 -0.20
C TYR A 71 -6.35 9.77 -1.70
N SER A 72 -5.94 10.89 -2.30
CA SER A 72 -6.25 11.18 -3.70
C SER A 72 -5.03 10.88 -4.58
N TYR A 73 -5.25 10.14 -5.66
CA TYR A 73 -4.21 9.76 -6.61
C TYR A 73 -4.83 9.55 -8.00
N THR A 74 -3.96 9.48 -9.01
CA THR A 74 -4.31 9.05 -10.36
C THR A 74 -3.45 7.86 -10.80
N CYS A 75 -3.97 7.06 -11.73
CA CYS A 75 -3.23 6.01 -12.42
C CYS A 75 -2.88 6.50 -13.83
N LEU A 76 -1.59 6.63 -14.15
CA LEU A 76 -1.10 7.00 -15.47
C LEU A 76 0.04 6.06 -15.85
N ASN A 77 -0.06 5.38 -16.99
CA ASN A 77 0.98 4.47 -17.51
C ASN A 77 1.43 3.41 -16.48
N ASN A 78 0.48 2.78 -15.79
CA ASN A 78 0.72 1.80 -14.71
C ASN A 78 1.50 2.36 -13.51
N GLU A 79 1.49 3.68 -13.33
CA GLU A 79 2.05 4.36 -12.18
C GLU A 79 0.98 5.12 -11.44
N THR A 80 1.09 5.14 -10.11
CA THR A 80 0.21 5.95 -9.26
C THR A 80 0.90 7.24 -8.89
N ILE A 81 0.23 8.36 -9.17
CA ILE A 81 0.70 9.71 -8.85
C ILE A 81 -0.23 10.26 -7.77
N CYS A 82 0.33 10.54 -6.61
CA CYS A 82 -0.38 11.20 -5.51
C CYS A 82 -0.69 12.66 -5.88
N TYR A 83 -1.88 13.14 -5.55
CA TYR A 83 -2.19 14.56 -5.72
C TYR A 83 -1.64 15.39 -4.56
N ASP A 84 -1.21 16.61 -4.88
CA ASP A 84 -0.74 17.58 -3.90
C ASP A 84 -1.90 18.15 -3.06
N ASN A 85 -1.57 18.83 -1.94
CA ASN A 85 -2.49 19.54 -1.04
C ASN A 85 -3.49 18.66 -0.26
N GLN A 86 -3.15 17.40 0.01
CA GLN A 86 -3.86 16.58 0.99
C GLN A 86 -3.18 16.67 2.37
N ASP A 87 -3.82 16.18 3.41
CA ASP A 87 -3.22 16.20 4.74
C ASP A 87 -2.06 15.18 4.84
N LYS A 88 -1.15 15.41 5.79
CA LYS A 88 0.05 14.59 6.00
C LYS A 88 -0.22 13.08 6.11
N CYS A 89 -1.40 12.67 6.59
CA CYS A 89 -1.74 11.27 6.76
C CYS A 89 -2.14 10.65 5.42
N LYS A 90 -2.88 11.38 4.59
CA LYS A 90 -3.18 10.97 3.21
C LYS A 90 -1.93 10.91 2.35
N ASP A 91 -1.02 11.86 2.51
CA ASP A 91 0.26 11.84 1.80
C ASP A 91 1.10 10.62 2.21
N ALA A 92 1.23 10.35 3.50
CA ALA A 92 1.95 9.18 3.99
C ALA A 92 1.36 7.86 3.47
N LEU A 93 0.02 7.74 3.47
CA LEU A 93 -0.67 6.57 2.92
C LEU A 93 -0.45 6.43 1.41
N CYS A 94 -0.54 7.53 0.66
CA CYS A 94 -0.35 7.50 -0.78
C CYS A 94 1.08 7.08 -1.16
N GLN A 95 2.08 7.64 -0.46
CA GLN A 95 3.50 7.32 -0.63
C GLN A 95 3.84 5.88 -0.21
N SER A 96 3.13 5.31 0.77
CA SER A 96 3.31 3.91 1.19
C SER A 96 3.13 2.92 0.03
N ASN A 97 2.38 3.31 -1.00
CA ASN A 97 2.13 2.46 -2.18
C ASN A 97 3.21 2.54 -3.27
N GLU A 98 4.21 3.42 -3.13
CA GLU A 98 5.27 3.56 -4.13
C GLU A 98 6.09 2.27 -4.27
N PHE A 99 6.27 1.53 -3.16
CA PHE A 99 7.08 0.31 -3.10
C PHE A 99 6.45 -0.90 -3.81
N ILE A 100 5.18 -0.81 -4.19
CA ILE A 100 4.44 -1.90 -4.86
C ILE A 100 5.06 -2.23 -6.24
N LYS A 101 5.90 -1.36 -6.82
CA LYS A 101 6.61 -1.63 -8.08
C LYS A 101 7.51 -2.88 -8.04
N ILE A 102 8.04 -3.23 -6.87
CA ILE A 102 8.97 -4.39 -6.75
C ILE A 102 8.26 -5.70 -7.15
N GLY A 103 6.93 -5.79 -6.97
CA GLY A 103 6.14 -6.92 -7.45
C GLY A 103 6.12 -7.08 -8.98
N GLN A 104 6.24 -5.99 -9.77
CA GLN A 104 6.24 -6.06 -11.24
C GLN A 104 7.43 -6.85 -11.78
N HIS A 105 8.59 -6.78 -11.12
CA HIS A 105 9.81 -7.45 -11.55
C HIS A 105 9.85 -8.94 -11.19
N ILE A 106 8.91 -9.42 -10.36
CA ILE A 106 8.82 -10.82 -9.90
C ILE A 106 7.75 -11.58 -10.70
N LEU A 107 6.81 -10.86 -11.32
CA LEU A 107 5.72 -11.41 -12.15
C LEU A 107 6.07 -11.51 -13.64
N GLN A 108 7.32 -11.22 -14.02
CA GLN A 108 7.89 -11.43 -15.37
C GLN A 108 8.86 -12.60 -15.33
#